data_AF-A0A819RW71-F1
#
_entry.id   AF-A0A819RW71-F1
#
_cell.length_a   1.000
_cell.length_b   1.000
_cell.length_c   1.000
_cell.angle_alpha   90.00
_cell.angle_beta   90.00
_cell.angle_gamma   90.00
#
_symmetry.space_group_name_H-M   'P 1'
#
loop_
_entity.id
_entity.type
_entity.pdbx_description
1 polymer ?
#
loop_
_entity_poly.entity_id
_entity_poly.type
_entity_poly.pdbx_seq_one_letter_code
_entity_poly.pdbx_strand_id
1 'polypeptide(L)'
;MTSNTFVIVDDEKYFTFSNNNMPQNTGFYSFDKKHAPDHVKYKTKEKYPKKVLVWLALSAKGFSKPFIGTAKGPAVTADVYIDQCLSKLLSFIKEHHVHDDYVFWPDLASSHYAKEITEWLIQHNIKFISKEVNPPKVPKAQPIEDFWSMLADKVYEGG
;
A
#
# COMPACT_ATOMS: atom_id res chain seq x y z
N MET A 1 29.33 3.22 -18.14
CA MET A 1 28.02 3.82 -17.82
C MET A 1 27.39 2.94 -16.76
N THR A 2 27.19 3.43 -15.54
CA THR A 2 26.42 2.70 -14.53
C THR A 2 24.99 2.60 -15.05
N SER A 3 24.57 1.41 -15.51
CA SER A 3 23.16 1.16 -15.82
C SER A 3 22.39 1.38 -14.53
N ASN A 4 21.62 2.47 -14.47
CA ASN A 4 20.84 2.79 -13.29
C ASN A 4 19.57 1.95 -13.39
N THR A 5 19.56 0.78 -12.75
CA THR A 5 18.37 -0.08 -12.72
C THR A 5 17.31 0.60 -11.85
N PHE A 6 16.14 0.87 -12.42
CA PHE A 6 15.01 1.43 -11.66
C PHE A 6 14.30 0.35 -10.88
N VAL A 7 14.03 0.63 -9.61
CA VAL A 7 13.18 -0.23 -8.78
C VAL A 7 11.76 0.31 -8.83
N ILE A 8 10.82 -0.56 -9.21
CA ILE A 8 9.39 -0.29 -9.15
C ILE A 8 8.85 -1.09 -7.97
N VAL A 9 8.21 -0.44 -7.01
CA VAL A 9 7.55 -1.09 -5.87
C VAL A 9 6.05 -0.88 -5.96
N ASP A 10 5.26 -1.78 -5.40
CA ASP A 10 3.83 -1.58 -5.16
C ASP A 10 3.47 -1.96 -3.72
N ASP A 11 2.30 -1.51 -3.28
CA ASP A 11 1.74 -1.82 -1.96
C ASP A 11 0.26 -1.40 -1.92
N GLU A 12 -0.46 -1.85 -0.91
CA GLU A 12 -1.81 -1.38 -0.58
C GLU A 12 -1.88 -0.63 0.75
N LYS A 13 -2.64 0.47 0.74
CA LYS A 13 -3.00 1.19 1.97
C LYS A 13 -4.49 1.37 2.12
N TYR A 14 -4.97 1.15 3.34
CA TYR A 14 -6.34 1.48 3.72
C TYR A 14 -6.42 2.91 4.28
N PHE A 15 -7.42 3.67 3.81
CA PHE A 15 -7.78 4.97 4.36
C PHE A 15 -9.20 4.92 4.92
N THR A 16 -9.41 5.37 6.15
CA THR A 16 -10.74 5.46 6.77
C THR A 16 -11.41 6.78 6.39
N PHE A 17 -12.74 6.80 6.26
CA PHE A 17 -13.47 8.04 5.96
C PHE A 17 -13.54 9.01 7.16
N SER A 18 -13.30 8.49 8.35
CA SER A 18 -13.15 9.26 9.58
C SER A 18 -11.80 8.90 10.17
N ASN A 19 -10.94 9.88 10.39
CA ASN A 19 -9.74 9.67 11.18
C ASN A 19 -9.92 10.35 12.54
N ASN A 20 -9.50 9.68 13.61
CA ASN A 20 -9.24 10.40 14.85
C ASN A 20 -7.85 10.99 14.70
N ASN A 21 -7.70 12.30 14.88
CA ASN A 21 -6.42 13.00 14.93
C ASN A 21 -5.41 12.16 15.75
N MET A 22 -4.45 11.56 15.05
CA MET A 22 -3.39 10.67 15.57
C MET A 22 -3.88 9.38 16.28
N PRO A 23 -3.89 8.22 15.60
CA PRO A 23 -4.16 6.90 16.22
C PRO A 23 -3.22 6.57 17.40
N GLN A 24 -1.97 7.05 17.35
CA GLN A 24 -0.99 6.89 18.43
C GLN A 24 -1.25 7.79 19.64
N ASN A 25 -2.00 8.88 19.50
CA ASN A 25 -2.33 9.78 20.60
C ASN A 25 -3.78 9.59 21.09
N THR A 26 -4.38 8.43 20.80
CA THR A 26 -5.71 8.08 21.29
C THR A 26 -5.63 7.66 22.77
N GLY A 27 -5.53 8.63 23.66
CA GLY A 27 -5.49 8.45 25.10
C GLY A 27 -6.07 9.66 25.83
N PHE A 28 -6.15 9.58 27.16
CA PHE A 28 -6.48 10.72 28.00
C PHE A 28 -5.43 10.86 29.09
N TYR A 29 -5.08 12.10 29.41
CA TYR A 29 -4.28 12.40 30.59
C TYR A 29 -5.23 12.60 31.77
N SER A 30 -4.95 11.95 32.90
CA SER A 30 -5.67 12.20 34.15
C SER A 30 -4.74 12.03 35.34
N PHE A 31 -4.88 12.92 36.33
CA PHE A 31 -4.24 12.77 37.64
C PHE A 31 -4.95 11.71 38.51
N ASP A 32 -6.20 11.39 38.20
CA ASP A 32 -6.96 10.32 38.84
C ASP A 32 -7.87 9.61 37.83
N LYS A 33 -7.51 8.37 37.49
CA LYS A 33 -8.27 7.53 36.55
C LYS A 33 -9.68 7.19 37.07
N LYS A 34 -9.91 7.16 38.39
CA LYS A 34 -11.23 6.81 38.96
C LYS A 34 -12.26 7.92 38.72
N HIS A 35 -11.82 9.17 38.81
CA HIS A 35 -12.67 10.36 38.63
C HIS A 35 -12.80 10.84 37.18
N ALA A 36 -12.02 10.28 36.24
CA ALA A 36 -12.21 10.61 34.83
C ALA A 36 -13.62 10.21 34.35
N PRO A 37 -14.28 10.98 33.47
CA PRO A 37 -15.61 10.64 32.97
C PRO A 37 -15.65 9.31 32.21
N ASP A 38 -16.73 8.55 32.36
CA ASP A 38 -16.89 7.23 31.71
C ASP A 38 -16.80 7.31 30.18
N HIS A 39 -17.34 8.36 29.57
CA HIS A 39 -17.25 8.57 28.11
C HIS A 39 -15.82 8.82 27.60
N VAL A 40 -14.89 9.20 28.49
CA VAL A 40 -13.45 9.33 28.19
C VAL A 40 -12.72 8.02 28.46
N LYS A 41 -13.06 7.34 29.57
CA LYS A 41 -12.46 6.06 29.97
C LYS A 41 -12.82 4.92 29.03
N TYR A 42 -14.04 4.91 28.51
CA TYR A 42 -14.62 3.81 27.72
C TYR A 42 -14.97 4.25 26.29
N LYS A 43 -14.09 5.05 25.65
CA LYS A 43 -14.27 5.39 24.24
C LYS A 43 -14.13 4.13 23.38
N THR A 44 -15.23 3.67 22.82
CA THR A 44 -15.26 2.49 21.96
C THR A 44 -14.57 2.79 20.63
N LYS A 45 -13.78 1.84 20.13
CA LYS A 45 -13.26 1.86 18.76
C LYS A 45 -14.18 1.03 17.88
N GLU A 46 -14.62 1.60 16.77
CA GLU A 46 -15.34 0.83 15.77
C GLU A 46 -14.41 -0.27 15.23
N LYS A 47 -14.86 -1.53 15.30
CA LYS A 47 -14.05 -2.69 14.92
C LYS A 47 -13.83 -2.78 13.40
N TYR A 48 -14.75 -2.22 12.61
CA TYR A 48 -14.74 -2.25 11.14
C TYR A 48 -15.15 -0.89 10.56
N PRO A 49 -14.29 0.14 10.69
CA PRO A 49 -14.60 1.44 10.12
C PRO A 49 -14.72 1.34 8.60
N LYS A 50 -15.61 2.14 8.02
CA LYS A 50 -15.67 2.30 6.57
C LYS A 50 -14.32 2.82 6.08
N LYS A 51 -13.75 2.12 5.12
CA LYS A 51 -12.43 2.43 4.56
C LYS A 51 -12.40 2.17 3.06
N VAL A 52 -11.50 2.86 2.38
CA VAL A 52 -11.12 2.60 0.99
C VAL A 52 -9.76 1.92 0.99
N LEU A 53 -9.57 1.01 0.06
CA LEU A 53 -8.27 0.43 -0.27
C LEU A 53 -7.70 1.24 -1.44
N VAL A 54 -6.45 1.65 -1.34
CA VAL A 54 -5.70 2.25 -2.44
C VAL A 54 -4.51 1.37 -2.73
N TRP A 55 -4.38 0.93 -3.98
CA TRP A 55 -3.18 0.29 -4.50
C TRP A 55 -2.50 1.23 -5.50
N LEU A 56 -1.17 1.27 -5.51
CA LEU A 56 -0.38 1.96 -6.53
C LEU A 56 0.99 1.30 -6.69
N ALA A 57 1.63 1.57 -7.83
CA ALA A 57 3.03 1.28 -8.06
C ALA A 57 3.83 2.59 -8.14
N LEU A 58 5.06 2.60 -7.63
CA LEU A 58 5.92 3.77 -7.49
C LEU A 58 7.34 3.46 -7.97
N SER A 59 7.98 4.43 -8.60
CA SER A 59 9.43 4.45 -8.79
C SER A 59 9.97 5.88 -8.78
N ALA A 60 11.28 6.04 -8.95
CA ALA A 60 11.90 7.37 -9.04
C ALA A 60 11.37 8.24 -10.19
N LYS A 61 10.65 7.67 -11.17
CA LYS A 61 10.06 8.40 -12.31
C LYS A 61 8.60 8.81 -12.13
N GLY A 62 7.97 8.45 -11.00
CA GLY A 62 6.57 8.75 -10.73
C GLY A 62 5.81 7.55 -10.18
N PHE A 63 4.49 7.60 -10.27
CA PHE A 63 3.59 6.56 -9.77
C PHE A 63 2.55 6.17 -10.83
N SER A 64 2.04 4.95 -10.74
CA SER A 64 0.98 4.46 -11.61
C SER A 64 -0.36 5.12 -11.31
N LYS A 65 -1.34 4.97 -12.20
CA LYS A 65 -2.72 5.32 -11.87
C LYS A 65 -3.16 4.46 -10.66
N PRO A 66 -3.70 5.06 -9.59
CA PRO A 66 -4.10 4.28 -8.42
C PRO A 66 -5.33 3.43 -8.74
N PHE A 67 -5.41 2.26 -8.12
CA PHE A 67 -6.65 1.53 -7.98
C PHE A 67 -7.29 1.90 -6.63
N ILE A 68 -8.57 2.31 -6.65
CA ILE A 68 -9.33 2.65 -5.44
C ILE A 68 -10.48 1.65 -5.32
N GLY A 69 -10.37 0.73 -4.35
CA GLY A 69 -11.37 -0.28 -4.05
C GLY A 69 -12.17 0.04 -2.78
N THR A 70 -13.38 -0.50 -2.67
CA THR A 70 -14.16 -0.41 -1.44
C THR A 70 -13.82 -1.56 -0.50
N ALA A 71 -13.51 -1.29 0.77
CA ALA A 71 -13.20 -2.34 1.74
C ALA A 71 -14.42 -3.09 2.29
N LYS A 72 -15.60 -2.92 1.69
CA LYS A 72 -16.78 -3.74 1.96
C LYS A 72 -16.74 -5.09 1.22
N GLY A 73 -15.70 -5.34 0.42
CA GLY A 73 -15.45 -6.60 -0.27
C GLY A 73 -14.37 -7.46 0.40
N PRO A 74 -14.14 -8.69 -0.10
CA PRO A 74 -13.00 -9.50 0.28
C PRO A 74 -11.68 -8.75 0.05
N ALA A 75 -10.61 -9.16 0.74
CA ALA A 75 -9.25 -8.71 0.46
C ALA A 75 -8.96 -8.79 -1.05
N VAL A 76 -7.99 -7.99 -1.54
CA VAL A 76 -7.57 -8.03 -2.97
C VAL A 76 -7.34 -9.48 -3.37
N THR A 77 -8.24 -10.03 -4.18
CA THR A 77 -8.09 -11.36 -4.74
C THR A 77 -7.06 -11.28 -5.86
N ALA A 78 -6.50 -12.41 -6.24
CA ALA A 78 -5.55 -12.45 -7.34
C ALA A 78 -6.16 -11.96 -8.67
N ASP A 79 -7.44 -12.25 -8.95
CA ASP A 79 -8.15 -11.69 -10.11
C ASP A 79 -8.21 -10.15 -10.07
N VAL A 80 -8.58 -9.58 -8.92
CA VAL A 80 -8.62 -8.11 -8.75
C VAL A 80 -7.21 -7.53 -8.91
N TYR A 81 -6.20 -8.21 -8.37
CA TYR A 81 -4.81 -7.78 -8.52
C TYR A 81 -4.36 -7.79 -9.99
N ILE A 82 -4.65 -8.85 -10.75
CA ILE A 82 -4.33 -8.90 -12.19
C ILE A 82 -5.04 -7.77 -12.93
N ASP A 83 -6.36 -7.72 -12.81
CA ASP A 83 -7.19 -6.86 -13.66
C ASP A 83 -7.08 -5.39 -13.30
N GLN A 84 -7.00 -5.07 -12.00
CA GLN A 84 -7.05 -3.69 -11.52
C GLN A 84 -5.68 -3.12 -11.17
N CYS A 85 -4.73 -3.94 -10.73
CA CYS A 85 -3.43 -3.48 -10.27
C CYS A 85 -2.34 -3.71 -11.35
N LEU A 86 -2.12 -4.96 -11.76
CA LEU A 86 -1.05 -5.29 -12.71
C LEU A 86 -1.28 -4.69 -14.11
N SER A 87 -2.52 -4.55 -14.56
CA SER A 87 -2.84 -3.82 -15.79
C SER A 87 -2.37 -2.35 -15.74
N LYS A 88 -2.45 -1.71 -14.58
CA LYS A 88 -1.97 -0.34 -14.34
C LYS A 88 -0.46 -0.28 -14.18
N LEU A 89 0.15 -1.27 -13.52
CA LEU A 89 1.60 -1.45 -13.48
C LEU A 89 2.16 -1.55 -14.90
N LEU A 90 1.59 -2.39 -15.76
CA LEU A 90 2.04 -2.55 -17.14
C LEU A 90 1.92 -1.26 -17.95
N SER A 91 0.83 -0.51 -17.75
CA SER A 91 0.65 0.80 -18.37
C SER A 91 1.72 1.79 -17.90
N PHE A 92 2.00 1.82 -16.60
CA PHE A 92 3.04 2.66 -16.00
C PHE A 92 4.46 2.30 -16.50
N ILE A 93 4.77 1.00 -16.62
CA ILE A 93 6.03 0.52 -17.19
C ILE A 93 6.18 0.98 -18.64
N LYS A 94 5.13 0.84 -19.46
CA LYS A 94 5.16 1.26 -20.87
C LYS A 94 5.32 2.77 -21.03
N GLU A 95 4.74 3.55 -20.12
CA GLU A 95 4.80 5.01 -20.16
C GLU A 95 6.15 5.56 -19.66
N HIS A 96 6.71 4.99 -18.59
CA HIS A 96 7.85 5.58 -17.90
C HIS A 96 9.15 4.77 -17.95
N HIS A 97 9.09 3.47 -18.27
CA HIS A 97 10.21 2.51 -18.14
C HIS A 97 10.50 1.69 -19.42
N VAL A 98 9.90 2.03 -20.56
CA VAL A 98 10.03 1.26 -21.82
C VAL A 98 11.46 1.12 -22.33
N HIS A 99 12.34 2.06 -21.99
CA HIS A 99 13.75 2.07 -22.41
C HIS A 99 14.72 1.93 -21.24
N ASP A 100 14.20 1.67 -20.04
CA ASP A 100 15.02 1.55 -18.85
C ASP A 100 15.26 0.09 -18.49
N ASP A 101 16.40 -0.17 -17.85
CA ASP A 101 16.53 -1.38 -17.06
C ASP A 101 15.76 -1.18 -15.75
N TYR A 102 14.81 -2.05 -15.45
CA TYR A 102 14.02 -1.97 -14.24
C TYR A 102 13.82 -3.35 -13.62
N VAL A 103 13.48 -3.36 -12.33
CA VAL A 103 13.00 -4.54 -11.63
C VAL A 103 11.75 -4.17 -10.83
N PHE A 104 10.70 -4.97 -10.98
CA PHE A 104 9.51 -4.88 -10.15
C PHE A 104 9.72 -5.65 -8.84
N TRP A 105 9.58 -4.97 -7.72
CA TRP A 105 9.71 -5.55 -6.39
C TRP A 105 8.34 -5.47 -5.70
N PRO A 106 7.50 -6.51 -5.86
CA PRO A 106 6.22 -6.53 -5.19
C PRO A 106 6.37 -6.69 -3.69
N ASP A 107 5.35 -6.26 -2.94
CA ASP A 107 5.26 -6.61 -1.52
C ASP A 107 5.18 -8.14 -1.32
N LEU A 108 5.38 -8.59 -0.08
CA LEU A 108 5.40 -10.00 0.28
C LEU A 108 4.03 -10.63 0.56
N ALA A 109 2.93 -9.98 0.17
CA ALA A 109 1.61 -10.56 0.29
C ALA A 109 1.53 -11.87 -0.50
N SER A 110 0.97 -12.91 0.12
CA SER A 110 0.87 -14.23 -0.49
C SER A 110 0.11 -14.20 -1.82
N SER A 111 -0.83 -13.27 -2.00
CA SER A 111 -1.57 -13.02 -3.25
C SER A 111 -0.65 -12.61 -4.39
N HIS A 112 0.35 -11.75 -4.15
CA HIS A 112 1.24 -11.21 -5.19
C HIS A 112 2.22 -12.25 -5.74
N TYR A 113 2.39 -13.36 -5.02
CA TYR A 113 3.22 -14.49 -5.42
C TYR A 113 2.40 -15.74 -5.76
N ALA A 114 1.09 -15.61 -5.93
CA ALA A 114 0.27 -16.71 -6.43
C ALA A 114 0.70 -17.09 -7.86
N LYS A 115 0.48 -18.35 -8.24
CA LYS A 115 0.93 -18.92 -9.51
C LYS A 115 0.42 -18.12 -10.71
N GLU A 116 -0.85 -17.75 -10.72
CA GLU A 116 -1.45 -16.94 -11.78
C GLU A 116 -0.82 -15.55 -11.89
N ILE A 117 -0.38 -14.94 -10.78
CA ILE A 117 0.31 -13.66 -10.79
C ILE A 117 1.70 -13.79 -11.42
N THR A 118 2.48 -14.78 -10.98
CA THR A 118 3.83 -14.98 -11.52
C THR A 118 3.80 -15.36 -12.99
N GLU A 119 2.85 -16.20 -13.41
CA GLU A 119 2.61 -16.51 -14.82
C GLU A 119 2.24 -15.26 -15.62
N TRP A 120 1.38 -14.39 -15.09
CA TRP A 120 1.00 -13.14 -15.75
C TRP A 120 2.20 -12.20 -15.92
N LEU A 121 3.04 -12.03 -14.89
CA LEU A 121 4.24 -11.20 -14.96
C LEU A 121 5.24 -11.72 -16.01
N ILE A 122 5.44 -13.04 -16.07
CA ILE A 122 6.30 -13.70 -17.06
C ILE A 122 5.74 -13.50 -18.48
N GLN A 123 4.44 -13.72 -18.69
CA GLN A 123 3.77 -13.55 -19.99
C GLN A 123 3.92 -12.12 -20.54
N HIS A 124 3.95 -11.12 -19.65
CA HIS A 124 4.13 -9.71 -20.01
C HIS A 124 5.60 -9.25 -20.03
N ASN A 125 6.56 -10.17 -19.87
CA ASN A 125 8.01 -9.90 -19.83
C ASN A 125 8.41 -8.89 -18.75
N ILE A 126 7.72 -8.89 -17.61
CA ILE A 126 8.05 -8.01 -16.48
C ILE A 126 9.14 -8.69 -15.65
N LYS A 127 10.30 -8.04 -15.49
CA LYS A 127 11.34 -8.50 -14.56
C LYS A 127 10.85 -8.25 -13.12
N PHE A 128 10.83 -9.27 -12.28
CA PHE A 128 10.39 -9.13 -10.89
C PHE A 128 11.27 -9.88 -9.89
N ILE A 129 11.24 -9.44 -8.63
CA ILE A 129 11.91 -10.10 -7.50
C ILE A 129 11.07 -11.31 -7.07
N SER A 130 11.63 -12.51 -7.19
CA SER A 130 10.95 -13.74 -6.79
C SER A 130 10.81 -13.84 -5.26
N LYS A 131 9.87 -14.67 -4.81
CA LYS A 131 9.53 -14.79 -3.38
C LYS A 131 10.73 -15.23 -2.53
N GLU A 132 11.58 -16.09 -3.08
CA GLU A 132 12.71 -16.72 -2.39
C GLU A 132 13.81 -15.72 -2.05
N VAL A 133 13.91 -14.64 -2.83
CA VAL A 133 14.93 -13.59 -2.65
C VAL A 133 14.34 -12.29 -2.10
N ASN A 134 13.02 -12.21 -1.92
CA ASN A 134 12.37 -11.05 -1.31
C ASN A 134 12.46 -11.13 0.23
N PRO A 135 13.24 -10.24 0.89
CA PRO A 135 13.48 -10.33 2.32
C PRO A 135 12.20 -10.05 3.13
N PRO A 136 11.82 -10.92 4.09
CA PRO A 136 10.63 -10.72 4.89
C PRO A 136 10.73 -9.53 5.85
N LYS A 137 9.62 -8.79 5.98
CA LYS A 137 9.39 -7.80 7.05
C LYS A 137 10.40 -6.65 7.07
N VAL A 138 10.74 -6.08 5.91
CA VAL A 138 11.58 -4.88 5.77
C VAL A 138 10.82 -3.71 5.14
N PRO A 139 9.72 -3.22 5.76
CA PRO A 139 8.95 -2.09 5.22
C PRO A 139 9.81 -0.81 5.10
N LYS A 140 10.76 -0.61 6.01
CA LYS A 140 11.72 0.52 5.95
C LYS A 140 12.61 0.53 4.71
N ALA A 141 12.72 -0.60 4.00
CA ALA A 141 13.50 -0.69 2.77
C ALA A 141 12.66 -0.34 1.52
N GLN A 142 11.35 -0.15 1.67
CA GLN A 142 10.44 0.15 0.56
C GLN A 142 10.05 1.63 0.58
N PRO A 143 10.49 2.44 -0.41
CA PRO A 143 10.20 3.87 -0.47
C PRO A 143 8.70 4.23 -0.48
N ILE A 144 7.83 3.28 -0.82
CA ILE A 144 6.39 3.49 -0.87
C ILE A 144 5.78 3.75 0.52
N GLU A 145 6.40 3.28 1.60
CA GLU A 145 5.94 3.54 2.97
C GLU A 145 6.04 5.03 3.35
N ASP A 146 7.10 5.71 2.91
CA ASP A 146 7.25 7.15 3.12
C ASP A 146 6.20 7.93 2.31
N PHE A 147 5.98 7.52 1.05
CA PHE A 147 4.92 8.08 0.21
C PHE A 147 3.55 7.95 0.89
N TRP A 148 3.27 6.78 1.46
CA TRP A 148 2.04 6.51 2.16
C TRP A 148 1.84 7.35 3.40
N SER A 149 2.91 7.64 4.16
CA SER A 149 2.85 8.55 5.29
C SER A 149 2.47 9.95 4.82
N MET A 150 3.15 10.46 3.80
CA MET A 150 2.88 11.79 3.24
C MET A 150 1.47 11.92 2.66
N LEU A 151 0.98 10.89 1.97
CA LEU A 151 -0.37 10.87 1.43
C LEU A 151 -1.41 10.83 2.55
N ALA A 152 -1.18 10.05 3.62
CA ALA A 152 -2.07 10.02 4.77
C ALA A 152 -2.18 11.37 5.45
N ASP A 153 -1.06 12.06 5.65
CA ASP A 153 -1.08 13.42 6.23
C ASP A 153 -1.93 14.38 5.39
N LYS A 154 -1.86 14.28 4.06
CA LYS A 154 -2.69 15.09 3.14
C LYS A 154 -4.17 14.69 3.16
N VAL A 155 -4.47 13.39 3.16
CA VAL A 155 -5.86 12.89 3.15
C VAL A 155 -6.60 13.30 4.42
N TYR A 156 -5.90 13.38 5.54
CA TYR A 156 -6.46 13.76 6.84
C TYR A 156 -6.13 15.20 7.25
N GLU A 157 -5.68 16.01 6.30
CA GLU A 157 -5.44 17.43 6.55
C GLU A 157 -6.77 18.13 6.87
N GLY A 158 -6.82 18.79 8.03
CA GLY A 158 -8.03 19.48 8.50
C GLY A 158 -9.01 18.63 9.32
N GLY A 159 -8.74 17.33 9.50
CA GLY A 159 -9.52 16.41 10.34
C GLY A 159 -10.29 15.35 9.55
#